data_AF-A0A8J2LW59-F1
#
_entry.id   AF-A0A8J2LW59-F1
#
_cell.length_a   1.000
_cell.length_b   1.000
_cell.length_c   1.000
_cell.angle_alpha   90.00
_cell.angle_beta   90.00
_cell.angle_gamma   90.00
#
_symmetry.space_group_name_H-M   'P 1'
#
loop_
_entity.id
_entity.type
_entity.pdbx_description
1 polymer ?
#
loop_
_entity_poly.entity_id
_entity_poly.type
_entity_poly.pdbx_seq_one_letter_code
_entity_poly.pdbx_strand_id
1 'polypeptide(L)'
;MLPSLVRKMVCCSVQTGNLLKKGYRTRSNFNRQRRLELFCSELKRQARVYEKKVEKVFWTIESEADSDPVKVLMNRNISTYRDCMKHISRLKADRMALAYANGSYKSVLEKLSGNGKMTPLDYKCQNKHHANAVNMVAYWRTCAFLLGAVIDRAFAVDVQLVGPSKVDYHSGRFEYIARIENQENWTPNSENLFALTEKAIGEYIAKPLVVEPLLVSLEFAVDLFDSNVWKQKLVHEVKHETEDGKQGVIIYRMGDFVDLTYGPLIPHTSHIDKFALTKVEQEGSEYCFVGVSVPKELKCSSYSWDLICNASVMPPVKRRKLLEAFI
;
A
#
# COMPACT_ATOMS: atom_id res chain seq x y z
N MET A 1 48.45 38.84 -39.90
CA MET A 1 47.22 38.10 -40.21
C MET A 1 47.18 36.84 -39.34
N LEU A 2 46.06 36.62 -38.65
CA LEU A 2 45.66 35.44 -37.87
C LEU A 2 45.76 34.10 -38.65
N PRO A 3 45.59 32.89 -38.05
CA PRO A 3 45.41 32.57 -36.62
C PRO A 3 46.20 31.35 -36.06
N SER A 4 46.24 31.30 -34.73
CA SER A 4 46.64 30.18 -33.86
C SER A 4 45.63 29.01 -33.85
N LEU A 5 46.13 27.77 -33.92
CA LEU A 5 45.38 26.55 -33.62
C LEU A 5 45.16 26.40 -32.11
N VAL A 6 43.92 26.58 -31.65
CA VAL A 6 43.46 26.10 -30.34
C VAL A 6 42.59 24.87 -30.57
N ARG A 7 43.12 23.68 -30.27
CA ARG A 7 42.34 22.44 -30.19
C ARG A 7 41.33 22.57 -29.04
N LYS A 8 40.04 22.68 -29.37
CA LYS A 8 38.95 22.45 -28.42
C LYS A 8 38.92 20.96 -28.05
N MET A 9 39.40 20.64 -26.85
CA MET A 9 39.00 19.40 -26.17
C MET A 9 37.51 19.51 -25.84
N VAL A 10 36.68 18.79 -26.59
CA VAL A 10 35.25 18.65 -26.32
C VAL A 10 35.11 17.73 -25.09
N CYS A 11 34.56 18.30 -24.01
CA CYS A 11 34.25 17.60 -22.78
C CYS A 11 33.12 16.59 -23.05
N CYS A 12 33.48 15.31 -23.24
CA CYS A 12 32.57 14.23 -23.64
C CYS A 12 31.85 13.53 -22.46
N SER A 13 31.99 14.04 -21.23
CA SER A 13 31.47 13.40 -20.01
C SER A 13 30.03 13.79 -19.64
N VAL A 14 29.47 14.86 -20.23
CA VAL A 14 28.14 15.38 -19.86
C VAL A 14 27.01 14.67 -20.64
N GLN A 15 27.30 14.10 -21.82
CA GLN A 15 26.28 13.46 -22.67
C GLN A 15 25.93 12.02 -22.23
N THR A 16 26.91 11.27 -21.71
CA THR A 16 26.72 9.88 -21.24
C THR A 16 25.83 9.80 -20.00
N GLY A 17 25.96 10.75 -19.07
CA GLY A 17 25.11 10.81 -17.87
C GLY A 17 23.62 11.05 -18.17
N ASN A 18 23.31 11.83 -19.20
CA ASN A 18 21.91 12.10 -19.60
C ASN A 18 21.28 10.93 -20.37
N LEU A 19 22.05 10.20 -21.18
CA LEU A 19 21.57 9.01 -21.89
C LEU A 19 21.29 7.84 -20.93
N LEU A 20 22.20 7.60 -19.97
CA LEU A 20 22.01 6.58 -18.93
C LEU A 20 20.78 6.89 -18.05
N LYS A 21 20.64 8.13 -17.56
CA LYS A 21 19.45 8.58 -16.81
C LYS A 21 18.14 8.42 -17.59
N LYS A 22 18.17 8.62 -18.92
CA LYS A 22 16.99 8.41 -19.79
C LYS A 22 16.65 6.92 -19.93
N GLY A 23 17.66 6.05 -20.04
CA GLY A 23 17.51 4.59 -20.10
C GLY A 23 16.94 3.96 -18.82
N TYR A 24 17.42 4.37 -17.64
CA TYR A 24 16.88 3.87 -16.36
C TYR A 24 15.41 4.26 -16.18
N ARG A 25 15.07 5.55 -16.39
CA ARG A 25 13.66 6.00 -16.36
C ARG A 25 12.76 5.20 -17.31
N THR A 26 13.25 4.76 -18.47
CA THR A 26 12.42 3.95 -19.38
C THR A 26 12.15 2.54 -18.85
N ARG A 27 13.08 1.91 -18.11
CA ARG A 27 12.94 0.52 -17.64
C ARG A 27 11.96 0.39 -16.47
N SER A 28 12.12 1.19 -15.40
CA SER A 28 11.17 1.19 -14.29
C SER A 28 9.74 1.53 -14.75
N ASN A 29 9.60 2.54 -15.61
CA ASN A 29 8.30 2.90 -16.19
C ASN A 29 7.71 1.76 -17.04
N PHE A 30 8.52 1.07 -17.85
CA PHE A 30 8.08 -0.09 -18.62
C PHE A 30 7.59 -1.23 -17.73
N ASN A 31 8.34 -1.58 -16.68
CA ASN A 31 7.94 -2.63 -15.74
C ASN A 31 6.64 -2.28 -15.01
N ARG A 32 6.48 -1.02 -14.57
CA ARG A 32 5.23 -0.55 -13.94
C ARG A 32 4.04 -0.65 -14.90
N GLN A 33 4.22 -0.21 -16.13
CA GLN A 33 3.18 -0.27 -17.16
C GLN A 33 2.80 -1.72 -17.49
N ARG A 34 3.79 -2.62 -17.65
CA ARG A 34 3.57 -4.06 -17.84
C ARG A 34 2.74 -4.63 -16.68
N ARG A 35 3.10 -4.33 -15.42
CA ARG A 35 2.35 -4.81 -14.24
C ARG A 35 0.89 -4.36 -14.26
N LEU A 36 0.66 -3.09 -14.59
CA LEU A 36 -0.68 -2.54 -14.69
C LEU A 36 -1.50 -3.21 -15.81
N GLU A 37 -0.90 -3.44 -16.97
CA GLU A 37 -1.54 -4.09 -18.11
C GLU A 37 -1.91 -5.55 -17.81
N LEU A 38 -1.00 -6.30 -17.18
CA LEU A 38 -1.26 -7.68 -16.75
C LEU A 38 -2.38 -7.72 -15.71
N PHE A 39 -2.33 -6.86 -14.69
CA PHE A 39 -3.41 -6.74 -13.70
C PHE A 39 -4.77 -6.48 -14.37
N CYS A 40 -4.83 -5.48 -15.26
CA CYS A 40 -6.07 -5.11 -15.94
C CYS A 40 -6.58 -6.23 -16.86
N SER A 41 -5.67 -6.94 -17.52
CA SER A 41 -6.02 -8.07 -18.40
C SER A 41 -6.58 -9.24 -17.60
N GLU A 42 -5.95 -9.57 -16.47
CA GLU A 42 -6.42 -10.64 -15.59
C GLU A 42 -7.77 -10.28 -14.93
N LEU A 43 -7.94 -9.04 -14.47
CA LEU A 43 -9.21 -8.56 -13.94
C LEU A 43 -10.34 -8.70 -14.98
N LYS A 44 -10.09 -8.30 -16.24
CA LYS A 44 -11.04 -8.45 -17.35
C LYS A 44 -11.31 -9.92 -17.67
N ARG A 45 -10.29 -10.78 -17.63
CA ARG A 45 -10.43 -12.22 -17.87
C ARG A 45 -11.34 -12.84 -16.81
N GLN A 46 -11.09 -12.54 -15.52
CA GLN A 46 -11.91 -13.01 -14.41
C GLN A 46 -13.36 -12.51 -14.52
N ALA A 47 -13.58 -11.22 -14.81
CA ALA A 47 -14.92 -10.67 -15.02
C ALA A 47 -15.69 -11.42 -16.12
N ARG A 48 -15.07 -11.66 -17.27
CA ARG A 48 -15.67 -12.43 -18.38
C ARG A 48 -16.02 -13.86 -18.01
N VAL A 49 -15.29 -14.48 -17.08
CA VAL A 49 -15.61 -15.83 -16.59
C VAL A 49 -16.82 -15.78 -15.67
N TYR A 50 -16.84 -14.88 -14.70
CA TYR A 50 -17.91 -14.79 -13.70
C TYR A 50 -19.23 -14.25 -14.27
N GLU A 51 -19.18 -13.39 -15.29
CA GLU A 51 -20.38 -12.84 -15.94
C GLU A 51 -21.14 -13.87 -16.80
N LYS A 52 -20.50 -14.97 -17.23
CA LYS A 52 -21.17 -16.01 -18.01
C LYS A 52 -22.28 -16.73 -17.24
N LYS A 53 -22.11 -16.90 -15.92
CA LYS A 53 -23.07 -17.56 -15.05
C LYS A 53 -23.02 -16.94 -13.66
N VAL A 54 -24.02 -16.13 -13.36
CA VAL A 54 -24.13 -15.46 -12.06
C VAL A 54 -24.64 -16.45 -11.01
N GLU A 55 -23.77 -16.84 -10.09
CA GLU A 55 -24.11 -17.61 -8.90
C GLU A 55 -24.46 -16.69 -7.72
N LYS A 56 -25.40 -17.12 -6.87
CA LYS A 56 -25.85 -16.34 -5.71
C LYS A 56 -25.24 -16.88 -4.42
N VAL A 57 -24.88 -15.97 -3.52
CA VAL A 57 -24.36 -16.29 -2.18
C VAL A 57 -25.09 -15.48 -1.11
N PHE A 58 -25.32 -16.10 0.04
CA PHE A 58 -25.94 -15.50 1.20
C PHE A 58 -24.87 -15.03 2.18
N TRP A 59 -24.99 -13.77 2.61
CA TRP A 59 -24.13 -13.18 3.62
C TRP A 59 -24.94 -12.68 4.81
N THR A 60 -24.47 -13.01 6.00
CA THR A 60 -25.03 -12.48 7.25
C THR A 60 -24.14 -11.34 7.76
N ILE A 61 -24.72 -10.17 7.97
CA ILE A 61 -24.02 -8.99 8.47
C ILE A 61 -24.30 -8.89 9.96
N GLU A 62 -23.27 -9.16 10.75
CA GLU A 62 -23.27 -9.07 12.21
C GLU A 62 -22.96 -7.62 12.61
N SER A 63 -23.62 -7.13 13.64
CA SER A 63 -23.40 -5.80 14.20
C SER A 63 -22.80 -5.96 15.59
N GLU A 64 -21.87 -5.07 15.97
CA GLU A 64 -21.32 -5.04 17.33
C GLU A 64 -22.34 -4.56 18.37
N ALA A 65 -23.42 -3.89 17.95
CA ALA A 65 -24.33 -3.15 18.83
C ALA A 65 -25.64 -3.89 19.16
N ASP A 66 -25.59 -5.21 19.38
CA ASP A 66 -26.74 -6.07 19.74
C ASP A 66 -27.98 -5.91 18.83
N SER A 67 -27.78 -5.47 17.59
CA SER A 67 -28.84 -5.35 16.60
C SER A 67 -28.99 -6.64 15.82
N ASP A 68 -30.21 -6.95 15.39
CA ASP A 68 -30.49 -8.16 14.63
C ASP A 68 -29.60 -8.30 13.39
N PRO A 69 -29.04 -9.50 13.14
CA PRO A 69 -28.18 -9.74 12.00
C PRO A 69 -28.97 -9.60 10.69
N VAL A 70 -28.40 -8.88 9.73
CA VAL A 70 -29.04 -8.64 8.44
C VAL A 70 -28.54 -9.65 7.41
N LYS A 71 -29.45 -10.39 6.79
CA LYS A 71 -29.11 -11.31 5.69
C LYS A 71 -29.25 -10.61 4.36
N VAL A 72 -28.23 -10.75 3.50
CA VAL A 72 -28.21 -10.17 2.16
C VAL A 72 -27.87 -11.23 1.12
N LEU A 73 -28.49 -11.12 -0.06
CA LEU A 73 -28.25 -11.98 -1.21
C LEU A 73 -27.35 -11.25 -2.21
N MET A 74 -26.21 -11.86 -2.55
CA MET A 74 -25.15 -11.27 -3.36
C MET A 74 -24.77 -12.15 -4.54
N ASN A 75 -23.99 -11.60 -5.47
CA ASN A 75 -23.43 -12.33 -6.60
C ASN A 75 -22.02 -12.83 -6.27
N ARG A 76 -21.81 -14.14 -6.35
CA ARG A 76 -20.51 -14.79 -6.14
C ARG A 76 -19.48 -14.23 -7.12
N ASN A 77 -18.26 -13.97 -6.64
CA ASN A 77 -17.11 -13.47 -7.40
C ASN A 77 -17.32 -12.10 -8.10
N ILE A 78 -18.45 -11.44 -7.86
CA ILE A 78 -18.81 -10.14 -8.46
C ILE A 78 -19.02 -9.09 -7.36
N SER A 79 -19.88 -9.39 -6.39
CA SER A 79 -20.15 -8.52 -5.24
C SER A 79 -18.96 -8.46 -4.29
N THR A 80 -18.86 -7.37 -3.52
CA THR A 80 -17.83 -7.13 -2.51
C THR A 80 -18.43 -6.99 -1.10
N TYR A 81 -17.60 -7.04 -0.06
CA TYR A 81 -18.04 -6.73 1.31
C TYR A 81 -18.64 -5.33 1.42
N ARG A 82 -18.12 -4.37 0.64
CA ARG A 82 -18.72 -3.04 0.54
C ARG A 82 -20.14 -3.07 -0.01
N ASP A 83 -20.39 -3.90 -1.02
CA ASP A 83 -21.73 -4.01 -1.60
C ASP A 83 -22.72 -4.57 -0.59
N CYS A 84 -22.32 -5.56 0.23
CA CYS A 84 -23.12 -6.01 1.37
C CYS A 84 -23.52 -4.85 2.28
N MET A 85 -22.58 -3.98 2.64
CA MET A 85 -22.90 -2.82 3.50
C MET A 85 -23.80 -1.77 2.84
N LYS A 86 -23.78 -1.64 1.51
CA LYS A 86 -24.68 -0.71 0.81
C LYS A 86 -26.16 -1.08 0.98
N HIS A 87 -26.49 -2.35 1.19
CA HIS A 87 -27.87 -2.78 1.48
C HIS A 87 -28.35 -2.29 2.85
N ILE A 88 -27.44 -2.01 3.79
CA ILE A 88 -27.78 -1.44 5.10
C ILE A 88 -27.74 0.08 5.04
N SER A 89 -26.60 0.64 4.64
CA SER A 89 -26.41 2.09 4.60
C SER A 89 -25.20 2.46 3.76
N ARG A 90 -25.39 3.42 2.85
CA ARG A 90 -24.29 3.96 2.05
C ARG A 90 -23.21 4.62 2.93
N LEU A 91 -23.62 5.36 3.95
CA LEU A 91 -22.70 6.02 4.88
C LEU A 91 -21.85 5.02 5.66
N LYS A 92 -22.45 3.90 6.11
CA LYS A 92 -21.69 2.84 6.78
C LYS A 92 -20.74 2.13 5.80
N ALA A 93 -21.18 1.89 4.57
CA ALA A 93 -20.34 1.28 3.53
C ALA A 93 -19.13 2.15 3.16
N ASP A 94 -19.28 3.48 3.19
CA ASP A 94 -18.20 4.42 2.88
C ASP A 94 -17.21 4.60 4.04
N ARG A 95 -17.64 4.39 5.29
CA ARG A 95 -16.78 4.46 6.49
C ARG A 95 -16.08 3.14 6.82
N MET A 96 -16.52 2.04 6.23
CA MET A 96 -15.97 0.71 6.46
C MET A 96 -14.51 0.67 6.02
N ALA A 97 -13.62 0.33 6.93
CA ALA A 97 -12.18 0.23 6.68
C ALA A 97 -11.72 -1.21 6.45
N LEU A 98 -12.40 -2.19 7.08
CA LEU A 98 -12.05 -3.60 7.02
C LEU A 98 -13.30 -4.48 7.22
N ALA A 99 -13.28 -5.71 6.69
CA ALA A 99 -14.28 -6.73 6.99
C ALA A 99 -13.65 -7.85 7.83
N TYR A 100 -14.31 -8.27 8.91
CA TYR A 100 -13.99 -9.55 9.55
C TYR A 100 -14.97 -10.60 9.04
N ALA A 101 -14.49 -11.50 8.18
CA ALA A 101 -15.31 -12.45 7.45
C ALA A 101 -14.83 -13.89 7.67
N ASN A 102 -15.74 -14.77 8.09
CA ASN A 102 -15.49 -16.20 8.31
C ASN A 102 -14.21 -16.48 9.13
N GLY A 103 -13.93 -15.67 10.16
CA GLY A 103 -12.75 -15.85 11.03
C GLY A 103 -11.47 -15.15 10.56
N SER A 104 -11.51 -14.39 9.45
CA SER A 104 -10.33 -13.73 8.88
C SER A 104 -10.59 -12.28 8.49
N TYR A 105 -9.55 -11.45 8.49
CA TYR A 105 -9.65 -10.05 8.07
C TYR A 105 -9.50 -9.93 6.55
N LYS A 106 -10.42 -9.19 5.92
CA LYS A 106 -10.52 -9.02 4.47
C LYS A 106 -10.66 -7.55 4.09
N SER A 107 -10.03 -7.17 2.99
CA SER A 107 -10.16 -5.85 2.39
C SER A 107 -11.59 -5.65 1.93
N VAL A 108 -12.13 -4.45 2.11
CA VAL A 108 -13.55 -4.14 1.89
C VAL A 108 -14.01 -4.36 0.44
N LEU A 109 -13.08 -4.27 -0.52
CA LEU A 109 -13.33 -4.45 -1.95
C LEU A 109 -12.99 -5.85 -2.46
N GLU A 110 -12.61 -6.79 -1.58
CA GLU A 110 -12.45 -8.20 -1.97
C GLU A 110 -13.78 -8.80 -2.42
N LYS A 111 -13.70 -9.69 -3.41
CA LYS A 111 -14.86 -10.39 -3.98
C LYS A 111 -15.32 -11.52 -3.07
N LEU A 112 -16.63 -11.73 -3.02
CA LEU A 112 -17.25 -12.77 -2.20
C LEU A 112 -17.15 -14.13 -2.90
N SER A 113 -16.37 -15.04 -2.33
CA SER A 113 -16.11 -16.37 -2.87
C SER A 113 -17.18 -17.41 -2.52
N GLY A 114 -17.91 -17.22 -1.43
CA GLY A 114 -18.91 -18.18 -0.96
C GLY A 114 -19.95 -17.56 -0.04
N ASN A 115 -20.73 -18.42 0.64
CA ASN A 115 -21.60 -17.99 1.72
C ASN A 115 -20.78 -17.65 2.95
N GLY A 116 -21.28 -16.75 3.79
CA GLY A 116 -20.54 -16.41 4.99
C GLY A 116 -21.25 -15.45 5.92
N LYS A 117 -20.48 -15.03 6.90
CA LYS A 117 -20.86 -13.97 7.83
C LYS A 117 -19.73 -12.96 7.93
N MET A 118 -20.10 -11.69 8.06
CA MET A 118 -19.14 -10.60 8.20
C MET A 118 -19.53 -9.66 9.33
N THR A 119 -18.52 -9.13 10.01
CA THR A 119 -18.64 -7.95 10.87
C THR A 119 -17.95 -6.78 10.16
N PRO A 120 -18.67 -5.69 9.86
CA PRO A 120 -18.09 -4.51 9.25
C PRO A 120 -17.33 -3.69 10.31
N LEU A 121 -16.07 -3.35 10.01
CA LEU A 121 -15.19 -2.64 10.95
C LEU A 121 -14.87 -1.24 10.44
N ASP A 122 -14.99 -0.25 11.32
CA ASP A 122 -14.58 1.14 11.10
C ASP A 122 -13.56 1.60 12.16
N TYR A 123 -13.08 2.84 12.05
CA TYR A 123 -12.09 3.42 12.96
C TYR A 123 -12.59 3.66 14.40
N LYS A 124 -13.88 3.47 14.66
CA LYS A 124 -14.53 3.69 15.96
C LYS A 124 -14.93 2.39 16.65
N CYS A 125 -14.50 1.25 16.11
CA CYS A 125 -14.70 -0.06 16.71
C CYS A 125 -14.26 -0.06 18.18
N GLN A 126 -15.13 -0.58 19.06
CA GLN A 126 -14.88 -0.62 20.51
C GLN A 126 -14.09 -1.87 20.91
N ASN A 127 -14.21 -2.95 20.14
CA ASN A 127 -13.46 -4.17 20.39
C ASN A 127 -11.97 -3.92 20.12
N LYS A 128 -11.14 -4.06 21.16
CA LYS A 128 -9.69 -3.80 21.09
C LYS A 128 -8.98 -4.62 20.00
N HIS A 129 -9.38 -5.87 19.76
CA HIS A 129 -8.76 -6.71 18.75
C HIS A 129 -9.10 -6.23 17.33
N HIS A 130 -10.36 -5.88 17.08
CA HIS A 130 -10.80 -5.35 15.79
C HIS A 130 -10.27 -3.94 15.54
N ALA A 131 -10.23 -3.08 16.57
CA ALA A 131 -9.62 -1.75 16.48
C ALA A 131 -8.13 -1.84 16.11
N ASN A 132 -7.37 -2.77 16.72
CA ASN A 132 -5.99 -3.03 16.34
C ASN A 132 -5.89 -3.53 14.89
N ALA A 133 -6.80 -4.39 14.43
CA ALA A 133 -6.82 -4.83 13.04
C ALA A 133 -7.11 -3.68 12.05
N VAL A 134 -8.08 -2.81 12.34
CA VAL A 134 -8.36 -1.64 11.50
C VAL A 134 -7.16 -0.70 11.44
N ASN A 135 -6.63 -0.33 12.60
CA ASN A 135 -5.57 0.67 12.71
C ASN A 135 -4.22 0.13 12.21
N MET A 136 -3.76 -0.98 12.78
CA MET A 136 -2.41 -1.50 12.53
C MET A 136 -2.36 -2.35 11.27
N VAL A 137 -3.33 -3.25 11.09
CA VAL A 137 -3.28 -4.23 10.01
C VAL A 137 -3.72 -3.61 8.68
N ALA A 138 -4.81 -2.84 8.64
CA ALA A 138 -5.32 -2.29 7.39
C ALA A 138 -4.78 -0.89 7.09
N TYR A 139 -4.94 0.07 8.01
CA TYR A 139 -4.63 1.48 7.76
C TYR A 139 -3.13 1.72 7.54
N TRP A 140 -2.28 1.28 8.47
CA TRP A 140 -0.84 1.54 8.38
C TRP A 140 -0.17 0.75 7.27
N ARG A 141 -0.65 -0.46 7.01
CA ARG A 141 -0.20 -1.24 5.84
C ARG A 141 -0.56 -0.54 4.53
N THR A 142 -1.71 0.14 4.46
CA THR A 142 -2.05 0.96 3.29
C THR A 142 -1.11 2.16 3.18
N CYS A 143 -0.76 2.79 4.29
CA CYS A 143 0.20 3.90 4.29
C CYS A 143 1.60 3.45 3.82
N ALA A 144 2.07 2.27 4.25
CA ALA A 144 3.29 1.65 3.74
C ALA A 144 3.17 1.32 2.24
N PHE A 145 2.04 0.76 1.80
CA PHE A 145 1.79 0.47 0.40
C PHE A 145 1.84 1.73 -0.47
N LEU A 146 1.23 2.82 0.00
CA LEU A 146 1.27 4.14 -0.65
C LEU A 146 2.70 4.67 -0.73
N LEU A 147 3.48 4.50 0.35
CA LEU A 147 4.89 4.88 0.38
C LEU A 147 5.71 4.13 -0.70
N GLY A 148 5.44 2.85 -0.91
CA GLY A 148 6.01 2.09 -2.02
C GLY A 148 5.73 2.72 -3.39
N ALA A 149 4.50 3.17 -3.63
CA ALA A 149 4.11 3.85 -4.87
C ALA A 149 4.82 5.21 -5.06
N VAL A 150 5.04 5.94 -3.97
CA VAL A 150 5.77 7.21 -3.99
C VAL A 150 7.24 6.97 -4.33
N ILE A 151 7.87 5.99 -3.68
CA ILE A 151 9.27 5.62 -3.89
C ILE A 151 9.51 5.15 -5.33
N ASP A 152 8.64 4.30 -5.88
CA ASP A 152 8.73 3.81 -7.27
C ASP A 152 8.74 4.94 -8.31
N ARG A 153 8.11 6.07 -8.01
CA ARG A 153 8.00 7.23 -8.92
C ARG A 153 8.94 8.39 -8.62
N ALA A 154 9.49 8.49 -7.41
CA ALA A 154 10.21 9.68 -6.98
C ALA A 154 11.62 9.76 -7.54
N PHE A 155 12.29 8.62 -7.70
CA PHE A 155 13.70 8.60 -8.07
C PHE A 155 13.90 8.61 -9.58
N ALA A 156 14.98 9.25 -10.02
CA ALA A 156 15.37 9.28 -11.44
C ALA A 156 16.15 8.04 -11.89
N VAL A 157 16.57 7.21 -10.94
CA VAL A 157 17.29 5.95 -11.13
C VAL A 157 16.34 4.78 -10.89
N ASP A 158 16.74 3.57 -11.29
CA ASP A 158 15.95 2.38 -11.04
C ASP A 158 15.88 2.08 -9.53
N VAL A 159 14.68 1.69 -9.10
CA VAL A 159 14.38 1.35 -7.71
C VAL A 159 13.81 -0.07 -7.67
N GLN A 160 14.41 -0.92 -6.84
CA GLN A 160 13.92 -2.25 -6.55
C GLN A 160 13.17 -2.20 -5.22
N LEU A 161 11.84 -2.22 -5.27
CA LEU A 161 11.01 -2.30 -4.08
C LEU A 161 11.17 -3.66 -3.43
N VAL A 162 11.50 -3.72 -2.15
CA VAL A 162 11.58 -4.97 -1.39
C VAL A 162 10.18 -5.30 -0.85
N GLY A 163 9.58 -4.36 -0.12
CA GLY A 163 8.24 -4.50 0.43
C GLY A 163 8.07 -3.74 1.74
N PRO A 164 6.88 -3.83 2.35
CA PRO A 164 6.67 -3.28 3.69
C PRO A 164 7.56 -4.00 4.71
N SER A 165 8.07 -3.24 5.68
CA SER A 165 8.81 -3.81 6.82
C SER A 165 7.91 -4.74 7.64
N LYS A 166 8.51 -5.72 8.31
CA LYS A 166 7.82 -6.60 9.29
C LYS A 166 7.72 -5.95 10.68
N VAL A 167 8.03 -4.66 10.80
CA VAL A 167 7.97 -3.92 12.06
C VAL A 167 6.57 -3.91 12.64
N ASP A 168 6.53 -4.05 13.96
CA ASP A 168 5.32 -3.88 14.75
C ASP A 168 4.84 -2.43 14.67
N TYR A 169 3.64 -2.23 14.14
CA TYR A 169 3.01 -0.92 14.05
C TYR A 169 2.71 -0.30 15.43
N HIS A 170 2.88 -1.03 16.54
CA HIS A 170 2.85 -0.43 17.89
C HIS A 170 3.96 0.62 18.08
N SER A 171 4.98 0.60 17.23
CA SER A 171 6.10 1.55 17.23
C SER A 171 5.75 3.01 16.89
N GLY A 172 4.54 3.30 16.41
CA GLY A 172 4.16 4.68 16.05
C GLY A 172 4.42 5.05 14.57
N ARG A 173 5.00 4.15 13.78
CA ARG A 173 5.41 4.39 12.38
C ARG A 173 5.13 3.21 11.45
N PHE A 174 4.98 3.50 10.16
CA PHE A 174 4.99 2.49 9.09
C PHE A 174 6.24 2.65 8.24
N GLU A 175 6.66 1.55 7.63
CA GLU A 175 7.96 1.44 6.97
C GLU A 175 7.85 0.71 5.64
N TYR A 176 8.57 1.19 4.64
CA TYR A 176 8.69 0.53 3.34
C TYR A 176 10.15 0.47 2.91
N ILE A 177 10.59 -0.72 2.51
CA ILE A 177 11.99 -1.01 2.18
C ILE A 177 12.16 -1.02 0.66
N ALA A 178 13.17 -0.29 0.19
CA ALA A 178 13.55 -0.26 -1.22
C ALA A 178 15.07 -0.20 -1.38
N ARG A 179 15.56 -0.66 -2.53
CA ARG A 179 16.96 -0.52 -2.94
C ARG A 179 17.03 0.44 -4.11
N ILE A 180 17.87 1.45 -3.99
CA ILE A 180 18.03 2.49 -5.01
C ILE A 180 19.34 2.22 -5.75
N GLU A 181 19.28 1.99 -7.05
CA GLU A 181 20.50 1.74 -7.84
C GLU A 181 21.41 2.97 -7.90
N ASN A 182 22.72 2.74 -7.88
CA ASN A 182 23.74 3.78 -8.03
C ASN A 182 23.64 4.93 -7.01
N GLN A 183 23.10 4.64 -5.83
CA GLN A 183 23.06 5.53 -4.68
C GLN A 183 23.64 4.76 -3.49
N GLU A 184 24.95 4.82 -3.32
CA GLU A 184 25.62 4.36 -2.09
C GLU A 184 25.71 5.55 -1.13
N ASN A 185 25.21 5.37 0.10
CA ASN A 185 25.29 6.36 1.18
C ASN A 185 24.47 7.64 0.96
N TRP A 186 23.37 7.55 0.20
CA TRP A 186 22.45 8.69 0.07
C TRP A 186 21.71 8.93 1.38
N THR A 187 21.83 10.13 1.93
CA THR A 187 21.08 10.56 3.12
C THR A 187 20.11 11.68 2.71
N PRO A 188 18.78 11.48 2.85
CA PRO A 188 17.84 12.52 2.51
C PRO A 188 17.93 13.68 3.51
N ASN A 189 17.91 14.90 2.98
CA ASN A 189 17.72 16.10 3.79
C ASN A 189 16.21 16.34 4.03
N SER A 190 15.89 17.37 4.82
CA SER A 190 14.51 17.76 5.12
C SER A 190 13.70 18.10 3.86
N GLU A 191 14.32 18.74 2.86
CA GLU A 191 13.66 19.07 1.59
C GLU A 191 13.30 17.81 0.78
N ASN A 192 14.15 16.78 0.79
CA ASN A 192 13.85 15.51 0.13
C ASN A 192 12.66 14.81 0.79
N LEU A 193 12.63 14.75 2.12
CA LEU A 193 11.51 14.16 2.86
C LEU A 193 10.21 14.94 2.63
N PHE A 194 10.29 16.27 2.61
CA PHE A 194 9.16 17.14 2.30
C PHE A 194 8.66 16.90 0.86
N ALA A 195 9.54 16.86 -0.13
CA ALA A 195 9.17 16.61 -1.53
C ALA A 195 8.50 15.23 -1.72
N LEU A 196 8.99 14.19 -1.05
CA LEU A 196 8.35 12.86 -1.06
C LEU A 196 6.96 12.91 -0.40
N THR A 197 6.82 13.65 0.69
CA THR A 197 5.55 13.85 1.39
C THR A 197 4.55 14.62 0.52
N GLU A 198 4.96 15.72 -0.11
CA GLU A 198 4.11 16.47 -1.04
C GLU A 198 3.67 15.63 -2.23
N LYS A 199 4.56 14.79 -2.77
CA LYS A 199 4.21 13.85 -3.84
C LYS A 199 3.16 12.85 -3.37
N ALA A 200 3.32 12.28 -2.18
CA ALA A 200 2.33 11.39 -1.56
C ALA A 200 0.95 12.07 -1.46
N ILE A 201 0.93 13.29 -0.93
CA ILE A 201 -0.30 14.06 -0.75
C ILE A 201 -0.94 14.41 -2.10
N GLY A 202 -0.19 15.05 -3.00
CA GLY A 202 -0.71 15.58 -4.26
C GLY A 202 -1.11 14.52 -5.28
N GLU A 203 -0.39 13.38 -5.33
CA GLU A 203 -0.68 12.33 -6.32
C GLU A 203 -1.65 11.26 -5.81
N TYR A 204 -1.64 10.94 -4.50
CA TYR A 204 -2.34 9.76 -3.98
C TYR A 204 -3.42 10.06 -2.91
N ILE A 205 -3.30 11.13 -2.13
CA ILE A 205 -4.25 11.43 -1.04
C ILE A 205 -5.29 12.47 -1.48
N ALA A 206 -4.83 13.60 -2.06
CA ALA A 206 -5.70 14.65 -2.57
C ALA A 206 -6.56 14.17 -3.75
N LYS A 207 -6.07 13.18 -4.49
CA LYS A 207 -6.82 12.45 -5.52
C LYS A 207 -7.28 11.13 -4.90
N PRO A 208 -8.55 10.99 -4.47
CA PRO A 208 -8.99 9.79 -3.79
C PRO A 208 -8.92 8.59 -4.75
N LEU A 209 -7.97 7.69 -4.50
CA LEU A 209 -7.74 6.48 -5.29
C LEU A 209 -8.40 5.28 -4.62
N VAL A 210 -8.89 4.36 -5.45
CA VAL A 210 -9.37 3.05 -5.01
C VAL A 210 -8.18 2.11 -4.85
N VAL A 211 -8.18 1.32 -3.79
CA VAL A 211 -7.22 0.24 -3.55
C VAL A 211 -7.92 -1.08 -3.91
N GLU A 212 -7.72 -1.54 -5.14
CA GLU A 212 -8.42 -2.68 -5.73
C GLU A 212 -7.66 -3.99 -5.46
N PRO A 213 -8.19 -4.91 -4.64
CA PRO A 213 -7.62 -6.25 -4.47
C PRO A 213 -8.00 -7.17 -5.63
N LEU A 214 -7.08 -8.04 -6.03
CA LEU A 214 -7.30 -9.11 -7.00
C LEU A 214 -6.62 -10.38 -6.51
N LEU A 215 -7.41 -11.43 -6.30
CA LEU A 215 -6.90 -12.77 -6.03
C LEU A 215 -6.43 -13.39 -7.35
N VAL A 216 -5.16 -13.81 -7.39
CA VAL A 216 -4.51 -14.42 -8.55
C VAL A 216 -3.81 -15.72 -8.17
N SER A 217 -3.51 -16.56 -9.17
CA SER A 217 -2.69 -17.76 -8.95
C SER A 217 -1.27 -17.39 -8.58
N LEU A 218 -0.58 -18.30 -7.88
CA LEU A 218 0.84 -18.14 -7.55
C LEU A 218 1.70 -17.91 -8.81
N GLU A 219 1.45 -18.70 -9.86
CA GLU A 219 2.19 -18.61 -11.13
C GLU A 219 2.05 -17.23 -11.78
N PHE A 220 0.83 -16.69 -11.80
CA PHE A 220 0.58 -15.36 -12.34
C PHE A 220 1.28 -14.29 -11.51
N ALA A 221 1.26 -14.40 -10.18
CA ALA A 221 1.94 -13.45 -9.31
C ALA A 221 3.47 -13.47 -9.51
N VAL A 222 4.07 -14.65 -9.71
CA VAL A 222 5.51 -14.78 -9.99
C VAL A 222 5.86 -14.11 -11.33
N ASP A 223 5.11 -14.36 -12.41
CA ASP A 223 5.33 -13.70 -13.71
C ASP A 223 5.11 -12.17 -13.64
N LEU A 224 4.13 -11.72 -12.86
CA LEU A 224 3.86 -10.29 -12.66
C LEU A 224 5.09 -9.57 -12.07
N PHE A 225 5.81 -10.23 -11.16
CA PHE A 225 6.99 -9.69 -10.48
C PHE A 225 8.31 -10.27 -10.99
N ASP A 226 8.35 -10.81 -12.21
CA ASP A 226 9.54 -11.44 -12.79
C ASP A 226 10.79 -10.53 -12.71
N SER A 227 10.61 -9.23 -12.93
CA SER A 227 11.70 -8.25 -12.92
C SER A 227 12.28 -7.93 -11.53
N ASN A 228 11.68 -8.41 -10.43
CA ASN A 228 12.08 -8.07 -9.07
C ASN A 228 12.09 -9.31 -8.15
N VAL A 229 13.30 -9.81 -7.90
CA VAL A 229 13.56 -11.00 -7.07
C VAL A 229 13.06 -10.88 -5.63
N TRP A 230 13.01 -9.68 -5.05
CA TRP A 230 12.52 -9.46 -3.68
C TRP A 230 11.01 -9.62 -3.62
N LYS A 231 10.32 -9.13 -4.65
CA LYS A 231 8.87 -9.31 -4.78
C LYS A 231 8.50 -10.77 -5.03
N GLN A 232 9.29 -11.53 -5.79
CA GLN A 232 9.09 -12.98 -5.92
C GLN A 232 9.22 -13.70 -4.57
N LYS A 233 10.22 -13.36 -3.75
CA LYS A 233 10.34 -13.90 -2.39
C LYS A 233 9.09 -13.57 -1.56
N LEU A 234 8.65 -12.30 -1.61
CA LEU A 234 7.44 -11.86 -0.91
C LEU A 234 6.19 -12.61 -1.38
N VAL A 235 6.05 -12.86 -2.69
CA VAL A 235 4.96 -13.67 -3.28
C VAL A 235 4.90 -15.06 -2.65
N HIS A 236 6.06 -15.71 -2.47
CA HIS A 236 6.12 -17.01 -1.81
C HIS A 236 5.85 -16.96 -0.30
N GLU A 237 6.13 -15.84 0.37
CA GLU A 237 5.83 -15.65 1.79
C GLU A 237 4.34 -15.40 2.05
N VAL A 238 3.66 -14.65 1.18
CA VAL A 238 2.24 -14.26 1.38
C VAL A 238 1.23 -15.21 0.77
N LYS A 239 1.69 -16.24 0.05
CA LYS A 239 0.79 -17.22 -0.56
C LYS A 239 -0.05 -17.93 0.50
N HIS A 240 -1.30 -18.18 0.14
CA HIS A 240 -2.23 -18.93 0.97
C HIS A 240 -3.00 -19.91 0.13
N GLU A 241 -3.60 -20.89 0.80
CA GLU A 241 -4.53 -21.82 0.17
C GLU A 241 -5.88 -21.13 -0.01
N THR A 242 -6.40 -21.22 -1.23
CA THR A 242 -7.73 -20.72 -1.61
C THR A 242 -8.80 -21.77 -1.31
N GLU A 243 -10.08 -21.39 -1.38
CA GLU A 243 -11.19 -22.32 -1.15
C GLU A 243 -11.17 -23.55 -2.06
N ASP A 244 -10.58 -23.42 -3.25
CA ASP A 244 -10.45 -24.50 -4.24
C ASP A 244 -9.19 -25.38 -4.02
N GLY A 245 -8.48 -25.24 -2.90
CA GLY A 245 -7.25 -25.98 -2.58
C GLY A 245 -6.02 -25.54 -3.39
N LYS A 246 -6.13 -24.46 -4.16
CA LYS A 246 -5.03 -23.91 -4.99
C LYS A 246 -4.26 -22.83 -4.23
N GLN A 247 -2.98 -22.66 -4.55
CA GLN A 247 -2.17 -21.56 -4.01
C GLN A 247 -2.49 -20.25 -4.73
N GLY A 248 -2.84 -19.22 -3.96
CA GLY A 248 -3.18 -17.90 -4.45
C GLY A 248 -2.54 -16.78 -3.64
N VAL A 249 -2.50 -15.60 -4.23
CA VAL A 249 -1.99 -14.36 -3.64
C VAL A 249 -2.94 -13.22 -3.98
N ILE A 250 -3.15 -12.29 -3.05
CA ILE A 250 -3.87 -11.05 -3.33
C ILE A 250 -2.85 -10.00 -3.74
N ILE A 251 -3.00 -9.48 -4.95
CA ILE A 251 -2.29 -8.32 -5.44
C ILE A 251 -3.21 -7.09 -5.39
N TYR A 252 -2.65 -5.91 -5.18
CA TYR A 252 -3.40 -4.67 -5.05
C TYR A 252 -3.01 -3.69 -6.13
N ARG A 253 -4.00 -2.98 -6.66
CA ARG A 253 -3.80 -1.84 -7.55
C ARG A 253 -4.25 -0.56 -6.86
N MET A 254 -3.41 0.47 -6.90
CA MET A 254 -3.71 1.82 -6.46
C MET A 254 -3.27 2.80 -7.56
N GLY A 255 -4.22 3.31 -8.34
CA GLY A 255 -3.90 4.08 -9.54
C GLY A 255 -3.21 3.22 -10.60
N ASP A 256 -1.96 3.55 -10.93
CA ASP A 256 -1.08 2.78 -11.83
C ASP A 256 -0.06 1.90 -11.07
N PHE A 257 -0.05 1.97 -9.74
CA PHE A 257 0.82 1.17 -8.91
C PHE A 257 0.17 -0.18 -8.62
N VAL A 258 0.87 -1.27 -8.97
CA VAL A 258 0.45 -2.64 -8.69
C VAL A 258 1.53 -3.32 -7.87
N ASP A 259 1.16 -3.79 -6.69
CA ASP A 259 2.09 -4.39 -5.73
C ASP A 259 1.36 -5.38 -4.79
N LEU A 260 2.11 -6.09 -3.95
CA LEU A 260 1.59 -7.02 -2.94
C LEU A 260 2.04 -6.64 -1.52
N THR A 261 1.35 -7.19 -0.53
CA THR A 261 1.61 -6.96 0.90
C THR A 261 1.14 -8.16 1.73
N TYR A 262 1.44 -8.18 3.03
CA TYR A 262 1.15 -9.32 3.93
C TYR A 262 -0.34 -9.50 4.31
N GLY A 263 -1.24 -8.59 3.91
CA GLY A 263 -2.65 -8.73 4.25
C GLY A 263 -3.51 -7.55 3.80
N PRO A 264 -4.74 -7.43 4.33
CA PRO A 264 -5.74 -6.52 3.79
C PRO A 264 -5.35 -5.05 3.91
N LEU A 265 -5.91 -4.26 3.00
CA LEU A 265 -5.77 -2.81 2.91
C LEU A 265 -7.14 -2.11 3.04
N ILE A 266 -7.12 -0.82 3.39
CA ILE A 266 -8.35 0.01 3.40
C ILE A 266 -8.80 0.27 1.95
N PRO A 267 -10.11 0.52 1.70
CA PRO A 267 -10.64 0.55 0.33
C PRO A 267 -10.23 1.78 -0.49
N HIS A 268 -9.96 2.91 0.16
CA HIS A 268 -9.70 4.18 -0.52
C HIS A 268 -8.65 5.02 0.22
N THR A 269 -7.82 5.75 -0.54
CA THR A 269 -6.84 6.68 0.05
C THR A 269 -7.50 7.89 0.71
N SER A 270 -8.79 8.15 0.44
CA SER A 270 -9.57 9.21 1.09
C SER A 270 -9.77 9.04 2.59
N HIS A 271 -9.45 7.86 3.12
CA HIS A 271 -9.43 7.57 4.55
C HIS A 271 -8.20 8.17 5.25
N ILE A 272 -7.17 8.54 4.49
CA ILE A 272 -5.95 9.17 5.00
C ILE A 272 -6.17 10.68 5.07
N ASP A 273 -5.88 11.30 6.21
CA ASP A 273 -5.95 12.75 6.38
C ASP A 273 -4.56 13.37 6.47
N LYS A 274 -3.78 12.99 7.49
CA LYS A 274 -2.40 13.44 7.63
C LYS A 274 -1.42 12.36 7.22
N PHE A 275 -0.35 12.72 6.54
CA PHE A 275 0.69 11.80 6.08
C PHE A 275 2.03 12.54 6.00
N ALA A 276 3.10 11.94 6.52
CA ALA A 276 4.45 12.48 6.39
C ALA A 276 5.50 11.37 6.35
N LEU A 277 6.50 11.52 5.49
CA LEU A 277 7.77 10.81 5.62
C LEU A 277 8.64 11.57 6.60
N THR A 278 9.14 10.89 7.61
CA THR A 278 9.88 11.53 8.71
C THR A 278 11.34 11.15 8.75
N LYS A 279 11.70 9.97 8.22
CA LYS A 279 13.08 9.49 8.20
C LYS A 279 13.30 8.48 7.08
N VAL A 280 14.55 8.38 6.63
CA VAL A 280 15.04 7.21 5.90
C VAL A 280 16.23 6.65 6.65
N GLU A 281 16.21 5.35 6.94
CA GLU A 281 17.29 4.60 7.57
C GLU A 281 17.95 3.74 6.49
N GLN A 282 19.27 3.72 6.42
CA GLN A 282 20.00 2.87 5.50
C GLN A 282 20.60 1.68 6.27
N GLU A 283 20.26 0.47 5.85
CA GLU A 283 20.82 -0.78 6.36
C GLU A 283 21.49 -1.52 5.22
N GLY A 284 22.83 -1.42 5.16
CA GLY A 284 23.60 -1.93 4.04
C GLY A 284 23.17 -1.30 2.71
N SER A 285 22.59 -2.10 1.82
CA SER A 285 22.11 -1.68 0.50
C SER A 285 20.61 -1.30 0.47
N GLU A 286 19.92 -1.43 1.58
CA GLU A 286 18.48 -1.19 1.70
C GLU A 286 18.21 0.15 2.36
N TYR A 287 17.22 0.86 1.83
CA TYR A 287 16.69 2.09 2.37
C TYR A 287 15.31 1.82 2.95
N CYS A 288 15.19 1.96 4.27
CA CYS A 288 13.93 1.88 5.01
C CYS A 288 13.34 3.29 5.12
N PHE A 289 12.27 3.54 4.36
CA PHE A 289 11.53 4.78 4.41
C PHE A 289 10.49 4.70 5.51
N VAL A 290 10.52 5.66 6.44
CA VAL A 290 9.69 5.71 7.64
C VAL A 290 8.69 6.85 7.50
N GLY A 291 7.42 6.56 7.78
CA GLY A 291 6.37 7.56 7.79
C GLY A 291 5.40 7.43 8.98
N VAL A 292 4.63 8.50 9.17
CA VAL A 292 3.52 8.59 10.13
C VAL A 292 2.27 9.11 9.44
N SER A 293 1.11 8.71 9.94
CA SER A 293 -0.16 9.08 9.34
C SER A 293 -1.32 8.98 10.34
N VAL A 294 -2.36 9.80 10.12
CA VAL A 294 -3.59 9.80 10.91
C VAL A 294 -4.80 9.70 9.98
N PRO A 295 -5.76 8.79 10.25
CA PRO A 295 -6.96 8.64 9.44
C PRO A 295 -7.92 9.81 9.64
N LYS A 296 -8.73 10.09 8.62
CA LYS A 296 -9.66 11.23 8.57
C LYS A 296 -10.72 11.23 9.66
N GLU A 297 -11.11 10.05 10.12
CA GLU A 297 -12.08 9.88 11.19
C GLU A 297 -11.52 10.28 12.55
N LEU A 298 -10.19 10.32 12.72
CA LEU A 298 -9.51 10.70 13.95
C LEU A 298 -8.97 12.13 13.83
N LYS A 299 -9.66 13.06 14.50
CA LYS A 299 -9.25 14.47 14.50
C LYS A 299 -7.86 14.62 15.16
N CYS A 300 -6.95 15.30 14.47
CA CYS A 300 -5.62 15.59 14.97
C CYS A 300 -5.32 17.08 14.84
N SER A 301 -5.03 17.75 15.95
CA SER A 301 -4.59 19.16 15.94
C SER A 301 -3.21 19.31 15.28
N SER A 302 -2.81 20.51 14.89
CA SER A 302 -1.45 20.76 14.38
C SER A 302 -0.39 20.44 15.44
N TYR A 303 -0.63 20.84 16.69
CA TYR A 303 0.27 20.52 17.81
C TYR A 303 0.44 19.01 18.01
N SER A 304 -0.66 18.25 18.03
CA SER A 304 -0.61 16.79 18.15
C SER A 304 0.11 16.13 16.97
N TRP A 305 -0.04 16.69 15.77
CA TRP A 305 0.64 16.19 14.58
C TRP A 305 2.15 16.39 14.66
N ASP A 306 2.61 17.56 15.10
CA ASP A 306 4.03 17.84 15.28
C ASP A 306 4.65 16.89 16.32
N LEU A 307 3.92 16.60 17.40
CA LEU A 307 4.34 15.60 18.39
C LEU A 307 4.50 14.20 17.79
N ILE A 308 3.55 13.76 16.96
CA ILE A 308 3.60 12.45 16.28
C ILE A 308 4.81 12.39 15.33
N CYS A 309 5.01 13.42 14.51
CA CYS A 309 6.15 13.52 13.61
C CYS A 309 7.47 13.46 14.37
N ASN A 310 7.61 14.26 15.44
CA ASN A 310 8.82 14.29 16.27
C ASN A 310 9.10 12.95 16.94
N ALA A 311 8.07 12.28 17.48
CA ALA A 311 8.20 10.98 18.15
C ALA A 311 8.76 9.88 17.22
N SER A 312 8.44 9.93 15.93
CA SER A 312 8.90 8.94 14.94
C SER A 312 10.41 9.00 14.67
N VAL A 313 11.03 10.18 14.84
CA VAL A 313 12.46 10.43 14.61
C VAL A 313 13.28 10.17 15.88
N MET A 314 12.65 10.11 17.05
CA MET A 314 13.36 9.94 18.33
C MET A 314 14.02 8.55 18.45
N PRO A 315 15.31 8.48 18.88
CA PRO A 315 15.97 7.22 19.19
C PRO A 315 15.23 6.43 20.29
N PRO A 316 15.28 5.08 20.29
CA PRO A 316 14.56 4.23 21.24
C PRO A 316 14.84 4.57 22.72
N VAL A 317 16.05 5.04 23.03
CA VAL A 317 16.51 5.37 24.39
C VAL A 317 15.78 6.59 24.97
N LYS A 318 15.42 7.59 24.15
CA LYS A 318 14.65 8.77 24.61
C LYS A 318 13.16 8.46 24.74
N ARG A 319 12.64 7.52 23.95
CA ARG A 319 11.23 7.07 24.03
C ARG A 319 10.88 6.43 25.38
N ARG A 320 11.77 5.60 25.94
CA ARG A 320 11.55 4.99 27.28
C ARG A 320 11.50 6.04 28.39
N LYS A 321 12.42 7.00 28.40
CA LYS A 321 12.44 8.08 29.40
C LYS A 321 11.19 8.97 29.38
N LEU A 322 10.60 9.20 28.20
CA LEU A 322 9.33 9.93 28.09
C LEU A 322 8.16 9.11 28.64
N LEU A 323 8.08 7.82 28.30
CA LEU A 323 7.02 6.94 28.81
C LEU A 323 7.10 6.76 30.33
N GLU A 324 8.31 6.72 30.90
CA GLU A 324 8.55 6.66 32.35
C GLU A 324 8.25 7.99 33.06
N ALA A 325 8.28 9.13 32.35
CA ALA A 325 7.96 10.44 32.92
C ALA A 325 6.46 10.74 32.97
N PHE A 326 5.62 9.91 32.34
CA PHE A 326 4.16 10.01 32.33
C PHE A 326 3.45 8.91 33.15
N ILE A 327 4.20 8.13 33.94
CA ILE A 327 3.68 7.15 34.92
C ILE A 327 3.75 7.74 36.32
#